data_AF-A0A7W7Q9N8-F1
#
_entry.id   AF-A0A7W7Q9N8-F1
#
_cell.length_a   1.000
_cell.length_b   1.000
_cell.length_c   1.000
_cell.angle_alpha   90.00
_cell.angle_beta   90.00
_cell.angle_gamma   90.00
#
_symmetry.space_group_name_H-M   'P 1'
#
loop_
_entity.id
_entity.type
_entity.pdbx_description
1 polymer ?
#
loop_
_entity_poly.entity_id
_entity_poly.type
_entity_poly.pdbx_seq_one_letter_code
_entity_poly.pdbx_strand_id
1 'polypeptide(L)'
;MVLGDWGAGYRIADAWTEVAHSLRAIGADLDGGLTLLSAHWTAADGGGAAAAFARFAHDRTGVVTVFAELADAVSEAVKVPSLYYEGVITNAFWVIEYYGVRFKAVAKKISKAFKDLTVNPKTWIDLGEELWGIVEDYIEFIKTTFEALKTCVELIVQMGELASR
;
A
#
# COMPACT_ATOMS: atom_id res chain seq x y z
N MET A 1 -1.27 14.63 18.00
CA MET A 1 -1.40 13.19 17.73
C MET A 1 -2.85 12.88 17.43
N VAL A 2 -3.36 13.19 16.21
CA VAL A 2 -4.78 12.99 15.83
C VAL A 2 -4.97 12.54 14.36
N LEU A 3 -3.89 12.33 13.60
CA LEU A 3 -3.98 11.69 12.29
C LEU A 3 -3.14 10.41 12.36
N GLY A 4 -3.77 9.29 11.99
CA GLY A 4 -3.33 7.93 12.32
C GLY A 4 -1.86 7.73 12.00
N ASP A 5 -1.13 7.07 12.90
CA ASP A 5 0.28 6.77 12.72
C ASP A 5 0.44 5.79 11.55
N TRP A 6 0.52 6.29 10.31
CA TRP A 6 0.81 5.47 9.12
C TRP A 6 2.15 4.75 9.25
N GLY A 7 3.05 5.27 10.07
CA GLY A 7 4.25 4.58 10.52
C GLY A 7 3.95 3.25 11.21
N ALA A 8 2.82 3.10 11.91
CA ALA A 8 2.40 1.82 12.47
C ALA A 8 2.06 0.79 11.37
N GLY A 9 1.42 1.22 10.29
CA GLY A 9 1.15 0.37 9.13
C GLY A 9 2.43 -0.10 8.45
N TYR A 10 3.40 0.80 8.24
CA TYR A 10 4.71 0.43 7.73
C TYR A 10 5.45 -0.57 8.63
N ARG A 11 5.44 -0.36 9.95
CA ARG A 11 6.06 -1.30 10.91
C ARG A 11 5.41 -2.70 10.87
N ILE A 12 4.09 -2.77 10.67
CA ILE A 12 3.38 -4.04 10.51
C ILE A 12 3.77 -4.72 9.19
N ALA A 13 3.83 -3.96 8.08
CA ALA A 13 4.27 -4.49 6.80
C ALA A 13 5.71 -5.02 6.86
N ASP A 14 6.62 -4.29 7.48
CA ASP A 14 8.00 -4.73 7.68
C ASP A 14 8.06 -6.02 8.52
N ALA A 15 7.26 -6.13 9.57
CA ALA A 15 7.18 -7.36 10.37
C ALA A 15 6.69 -8.57 9.54
N TRP A 16 5.68 -8.39 8.69
CA TRP A 16 5.23 -9.45 7.78
C TRP A 16 6.25 -9.81 6.71
N THR A 17 7.04 -8.84 6.25
CA THR A 17 8.17 -9.08 5.35
C THR A 17 9.24 -9.97 6.00
N GLU A 18 9.57 -9.71 7.26
CA GLU A 18 10.48 -10.56 8.04
C GLU A 18 9.93 -11.97 8.28
N VAL A 19 8.61 -12.11 8.49
CA VAL A 19 7.94 -13.42 8.55
C VAL A 19 8.09 -14.16 7.23
N ALA A 20 7.85 -13.49 6.09
CA ALA A 20 8.02 -14.09 4.77
C ALA A 20 9.47 -14.53 4.50
N HIS A 21 10.46 -13.71 4.88
CA HIS A 21 11.88 -14.09 4.79
C HIS A 21 12.18 -15.32 5.64
N SER A 22 11.69 -15.35 6.88
CA SER A 22 11.88 -16.47 7.79
C SER A 22 11.26 -17.76 7.25
N LEU A 23 10.04 -17.68 6.70
CA LEU A 23 9.36 -18.83 6.10
C LEU A 23 10.10 -19.36 4.87
N ARG A 24 10.63 -18.49 4.00
CA ARG A 24 11.46 -18.92 2.87
C ARG A 24 12.75 -19.61 3.33
N ALA A 25 13.40 -19.08 4.37
CA ALA A 25 14.59 -19.70 4.95
C ALA A 25 14.28 -21.10 5.52
N ILE A 26 13.16 -21.22 6.25
CA ILE A 26 12.67 -22.52 6.76
C ILE A 26 12.36 -23.47 5.60
N GLY A 27 11.70 -22.99 4.55
CA GLY A 27 11.38 -23.79 3.36
C GLY A 27 12.64 -24.31 2.66
N ALA A 28 13.66 -23.47 2.50
CA ALA A 28 14.93 -23.84 1.91
C ALA A 28 15.71 -24.86 2.77
N ASP A 29 15.73 -24.68 4.10
CA ASP A 29 16.37 -25.62 5.02
C ASP A 29 15.63 -26.97 5.03
N LEU A 30 14.29 -26.94 5.03
CA LEU A 30 13.45 -28.11 4.97
C LEU A 30 13.66 -28.87 3.65
N ASP A 31 13.71 -28.18 2.51
CA ASP A 31 13.97 -28.79 1.20
C ASP A 31 15.37 -29.41 1.13
N GLY A 32 16.39 -28.71 1.63
CA GLY A 32 17.76 -29.22 1.72
C GLY A 32 17.88 -30.46 2.61
N GLY A 33 17.29 -30.42 3.81
CA GLY A 33 17.28 -31.54 4.75
C GLY A 33 16.51 -32.75 4.22
N LEU A 34 15.36 -32.54 3.59
CA LEU A 34 14.56 -33.61 2.98
C LEU A 34 15.25 -34.23 1.76
N THR A 35 15.96 -33.43 0.98
CA THR A 35 16.79 -33.92 -0.14
C THR A 35 17.91 -34.84 0.35
N LEU A 36 18.63 -34.43 1.40
CA LEU A 36 19.68 -35.25 2.02
C LEU A 36 19.11 -36.55 2.61
N LEU A 37 17.98 -36.46 3.32
CA LEU A 37 17.34 -37.63 3.93
C LEU A 37 16.80 -38.60 2.86
N SER A 38 16.20 -38.07 1.79
CA SER A 38 15.71 -38.86 0.65
C SER A 38 16.84 -39.64 -0.03
N ALA A 39 18.01 -39.02 -0.21
CA ALA A 39 19.19 -39.66 -0.79
C ALA A 39 19.70 -40.84 0.06
N HIS A 40 19.60 -40.76 1.38
CA HIS A 40 19.97 -41.86 2.27
C HIS A 40 18.90 -42.96 2.34
N TRP A 41 17.61 -42.60 2.30
CA TRP A 41 16.50 -43.56 2.33
C TRP A 41 16.40 -44.38 1.04
N THR A 42 16.60 -43.75 -0.13
CA THR A 42 16.61 -44.43 -1.44
C THR A 42 17.79 -45.38 -1.61
N ALA A 43 18.90 -45.15 -0.90
CA ALA A 43 20.06 -46.05 -0.90
C ALA A 43 19.85 -47.30 -0.03
N ALA A 44 18.92 -47.27 0.93
CA ALA A 44 18.73 -48.33 1.93
C ALA A 44 17.56 -49.28 1.59
N ASP A 45 16.44 -48.77 1.06
CA ASP A 45 15.23 -49.56 0.82
C ASP A 45 14.80 -49.55 -0.65
N GLY A 46 14.92 -50.71 -1.30
CA GLY A 46 14.41 -50.96 -2.64
C GLY A 46 12.89 -51.01 -2.68
N GLY A 47 12.21 -49.86 -2.71
CA GLY A 47 10.81 -49.72 -3.16
C GLY A 47 9.84 -48.98 -2.23
N GLY A 48 8.87 -48.28 -2.84
CA GLY A 48 7.60 -47.78 -2.25
C GLY A 48 7.70 -46.65 -1.22
N ALA A 49 8.40 -46.88 -0.10
CA ALA A 49 8.46 -45.98 1.04
C ALA A 49 9.18 -44.66 0.72
N ALA A 50 10.23 -44.69 -0.10
CA ALA A 50 10.95 -43.50 -0.54
C ALA A 50 10.08 -42.54 -1.37
N ALA A 51 9.18 -43.07 -2.22
CA ALA A 51 8.27 -42.24 -3.01
C ALA A 51 7.16 -41.61 -2.15
N ALA A 52 6.66 -42.34 -1.14
CA ALA A 52 5.72 -41.80 -0.17
C ALA A 52 6.35 -40.70 0.71
N PHE A 53 7.61 -40.89 1.11
CA PHE A 53 8.38 -39.89 1.84
C PHE A 53 8.64 -38.64 1.00
N ALA A 54 9.07 -38.79 -0.26
CA ALA A 54 9.29 -37.67 -1.18
C ALA A 54 8.01 -36.85 -1.43
N ARG A 55 6.85 -37.53 -1.54
CA ARG A 55 5.55 -36.84 -1.67
C ARG A 55 5.17 -36.08 -0.40
N PHE A 56 5.31 -36.71 0.76
CA PHE A 56 5.05 -36.06 2.06
C PHE A 56 5.96 -34.85 2.30
N ALA A 57 7.24 -34.98 1.92
CA ALA A 57 8.25 -33.93 1.94
C ALA A 57 7.84 -32.74 1.06
N HIS A 58 7.48 -32.99 -0.20
CA HIS A 58 7.04 -31.98 -1.16
C HIS A 58 5.76 -31.26 -0.73
N ASP A 59 4.79 -31.99 -0.17
CA ASP A 59 3.55 -31.37 0.32
C ASP A 59 3.83 -30.39 1.48
N ARG A 60 4.81 -30.69 2.34
CA ARG A 60 5.19 -29.82 3.47
C ARG A 60 6.02 -28.62 3.06
N THR A 61 6.95 -28.76 2.12
CA THR A 61 7.68 -27.61 1.57
C THR A 61 6.76 -26.70 0.78
N GLY A 62 5.81 -27.27 0.03
CA GLY A 62 4.76 -26.51 -0.67
C GLY A 62 3.91 -25.64 0.26
N VAL A 63 3.50 -26.19 1.41
CA VAL A 63 2.75 -25.43 2.43
C VAL A 63 3.57 -24.25 2.98
N VAL A 64 4.86 -24.43 3.24
CA VAL A 64 5.73 -23.33 3.73
C VAL A 64 5.86 -22.22 2.68
N THR A 65 5.98 -22.58 1.40
CA THR A 65 5.99 -21.62 0.29
C THR A 65 4.70 -20.82 0.22
N VAL A 66 3.53 -21.48 0.32
CA VAL A 66 2.22 -20.80 0.32
C VAL A 66 2.10 -19.83 1.50
N PHE A 67 2.56 -20.20 2.69
CA PHE A 67 2.56 -19.29 3.83
C PHE A 67 3.52 -18.11 3.67
N ALA A 68 4.66 -18.31 3.00
CA ALA A 68 5.58 -17.22 2.69
C ALA A 68 4.94 -16.22 1.71
N GLU A 69 4.29 -16.71 0.65
CA GLU A 69 3.55 -15.90 -0.32
C GLU A 69 2.39 -15.14 0.34
N LEU A 70 1.67 -15.79 1.26
CA LEU A 70 0.62 -15.13 2.04
C LEU A 70 1.20 -14.01 2.93
N ALA A 71 2.35 -14.24 3.56
CA ALA A 71 3.01 -13.23 4.37
C ALA A 71 3.45 -12.01 3.54
N ASP A 72 3.96 -12.21 2.31
CA ASP A 72 4.24 -11.10 1.39
C ASP A 72 2.96 -10.35 1.02
N ALA A 73 1.88 -11.07 0.69
CA ALA A 73 0.61 -10.47 0.30
C ALA A 73 0.02 -9.63 1.46
N VAL A 74 0.13 -10.10 2.70
CA VAL A 74 -0.30 -9.34 3.89
C VAL A 74 0.60 -8.12 4.10
N SER A 75 1.91 -8.22 3.88
CA SER A 75 2.81 -7.06 3.92
C SER A 75 2.37 -5.99 2.93
N GLU A 76 2.13 -6.36 1.67
CA GLU A 76 1.71 -5.42 0.63
C GLU A 76 0.32 -4.82 0.92
N ALA A 77 -0.63 -5.64 1.38
CA ALA A 77 -1.97 -5.22 1.75
C ALA A 77 -2.00 -4.23 2.92
N VAL A 78 -0.97 -4.18 3.77
CA VAL A 78 -0.86 -3.17 4.83
C VAL A 78 -0.04 -1.96 4.38
N LYS A 79 1.01 -2.18 3.58
CA LYS A 79 1.92 -1.13 3.11
C LYS A 79 1.25 -0.18 2.13
N VAL A 80 0.51 -0.71 1.16
CA VAL A 80 -0.11 0.07 0.09
C VAL A 80 -1.16 1.05 0.64
N PRO A 81 -2.12 0.63 1.49
CA PRO A 81 -3.04 1.58 2.13
C PRO A 81 -2.32 2.62 2.99
N SER A 82 -1.22 2.25 3.67
CA SER A 82 -0.43 3.18 4.47
C SER A 82 0.21 4.28 3.61
N LEU A 83 0.74 3.92 2.44
CA LEU A 83 1.27 4.85 1.44
C LEU A 83 0.18 5.80 0.92
N TYR A 84 -0.99 5.26 0.58
CA TYR A 84 -2.10 6.09 0.10
C TYR A 84 -2.63 7.01 1.19
N TYR A 85 -2.72 6.53 2.43
CA TYR A 85 -3.14 7.36 3.56
C TYR A 85 -2.14 8.50 3.81
N GLU A 86 -0.83 8.23 3.76
CA GLU A 86 0.21 9.25 3.83
C GLU A 86 0.07 10.27 2.69
N GLY A 87 -0.13 9.80 1.45
CA GLY A 87 -0.32 10.66 0.28
C GLY A 87 -1.58 11.54 0.40
N VAL A 88 -2.71 10.96 0.80
CA VAL A 88 -3.98 11.68 0.99
C VAL A 88 -3.85 12.72 2.10
N ILE A 89 -3.25 12.37 3.24
CA ILE A 89 -3.07 13.30 4.36
C ILE A 89 -2.08 14.40 4.00
N THR A 90 -0.97 14.07 3.36
CA THR A 90 0.04 15.04 2.94
C THR A 90 -0.54 16.01 1.91
N ASN A 91 -1.30 15.50 0.93
CA ASN A 91 -2.02 16.33 -0.03
C ASN A 91 -3.11 17.16 0.65
N ALA A 92 -3.87 16.61 1.59
CA ALA A 92 -4.88 17.35 2.33
C ALA A 92 -4.26 18.49 3.16
N PHE A 93 -3.12 18.25 3.82
CA PHE A 93 -2.37 19.29 4.52
C PHE A 93 -1.83 20.34 3.56
N TRP A 94 -1.27 19.93 2.43
CA TRP A 94 -0.81 20.87 1.40
C TRP A 94 -1.96 21.73 0.89
N VAL A 95 -3.11 21.14 0.56
CA VAL A 95 -4.34 21.86 0.17
C VAL A 95 -4.72 22.84 1.28
N ILE A 96 -4.80 22.42 2.53
CA ILE A 96 -5.19 23.31 3.64
C ILE A 96 -4.20 24.46 3.84
N GLU A 97 -2.89 24.20 3.83
CA GLU A 97 -1.86 25.23 4.02
C GLU A 97 -1.78 26.17 2.82
N TYR A 98 -1.76 25.62 1.61
CA TYR A 98 -1.70 26.38 0.36
C TYR A 98 -2.94 27.24 0.17
N TYR A 99 -4.13 26.68 0.38
CA TYR A 99 -5.39 27.43 0.29
C TYR A 99 -5.60 28.36 1.48
N GLY A 100 -5.13 28.05 2.68
CA GLY A 100 -5.19 28.97 3.82
C GLY A 100 -4.47 30.29 3.53
N VAL A 101 -3.29 30.23 2.91
CA VAL A 101 -2.52 31.42 2.52
C VAL A 101 -3.15 32.13 1.31
N ARG A 102 -3.55 31.39 0.27
CA ARG A 102 -4.15 31.97 -0.94
C ARG A 102 -5.53 32.57 -0.69
N PHE A 103 -6.40 31.89 0.05
CA PHE A 103 -7.73 32.40 0.39
C PHE A 103 -7.64 33.72 1.18
N LYS A 104 -6.65 33.83 2.08
CA LYS A 104 -6.38 35.08 2.80
C LYS A 104 -5.87 36.19 1.87
N ALA A 105 -5.05 35.86 0.88
CA ALA A 105 -4.59 36.81 -0.14
C ALA A 105 -5.73 37.28 -1.04
N VAL A 106 -6.56 36.35 -1.53
CA VAL A 106 -7.76 36.59 -2.34
C VAL A 106 -8.77 37.45 -1.57
N ALA A 107 -9.11 37.09 -0.33
CA ALA A 107 -10.03 37.86 0.52
C ALA A 107 -9.53 39.29 0.76
N LYS A 108 -8.21 39.48 0.90
CA LYS A 108 -7.60 40.80 1.03
C LYS A 108 -7.69 41.62 -0.27
N LYS A 109 -7.49 40.99 -1.43
CA LYS A 109 -7.69 41.62 -2.76
C LYS A 109 -9.16 42.01 -2.96
N ILE A 110 -10.12 41.13 -2.63
CA ILE A 110 -11.56 41.41 -2.71
C ILE A 110 -11.93 42.58 -1.79
N SER A 111 -11.48 42.56 -0.53
CA SER A 111 -11.76 43.64 0.43
C SER A 111 -11.20 44.98 -0.03
N LYS A 112 -10.05 44.99 -0.71
CA LYS A 112 -9.47 46.19 -1.30
C LYS A 112 -10.24 46.66 -2.55
N ALA A 113 -10.59 45.73 -3.45
CA ALA A 113 -11.37 46.01 -4.65
C ALA A 113 -12.76 46.58 -4.34
N PHE A 114 -13.44 46.06 -3.31
CA PHE A 114 -14.72 46.59 -2.83
C PHE A 114 -14.60 47.99 -2.21
N LYS A 115 -13.47 48.30 -1.56
CA LYS A 115 -13.22 49.62 -0.98
C LYS A 115 -12.89 50.67 -2.05
N ASP A 116 -12.20 50.28 -3.11
CA ASP A 116 -11.72 51.22 -4.12
C ASP A 116 -12.80 51.57 -5.17
N LEU A 117 -13.93 50.83 -5.28
CA LEU A 117 -15.14 51.13 -6.09
C LEU A 117 -14.92 51.57 -7.56
N THR A 118 -13.69 51.48 -8.06
CA THR A 118 -13.24 51.78 -9.43
C THR A 118 -12.40 50.61 -9.92
N VAL A 119 -13.03 49.45 -10.14
CA VAL A 119 -12.23 48.24 -10.40
C VAL A 119 -12.10 48.00 -11.90
N ASN A 120 -10.86 48.11 -12.37
CA ASN A 120 -10.38 47.67 -13.67
C ASN A 120 -10.81 46.20 -13.93
N PRO A 121 -11.46 45.88 -15.07
CA PRO A 121 -11.99 44.55 -15.40
C PRO A 121 -11.00 43.40 -15.20
N LYS A 122 -9.71 43.66 -15.39
CA LYS A 122 -8.63 42.67 -15.23
C LYS A 122 -8.58 42.04 -13.83
N THR A 123 -8.90 42.82 -12.79
CA THR A 123 -8.90 42.34 -11.40
C THR A 123 -9.94 41.24 -11.16
N TRP A 124 -11.06 41.28 -11.88
CA TRP A 124 -12.12 40.27 -11.79
C TRP A 124 -11.75 38.98 -12.55
N ILE A 125 -10.99 39.10 -13.65
CA ILE A 125 -10.49 37.95 -14.41
C ILE A 125 -9.44 37.20 -13.58
N ASP A 126 -8.46 37.90 -13.01
CA ASP A 126 -7.42 37.29 -12.16
C ASP A 126 -8.03 36.55 -10.94
N LEU A 127 -9.12 37.09 -10.38
CA LEU A 127 -9.89 36.48 -9.29
C LEU A 127 -10.62 35.20 -9.74
N GLY A 128 -11.19 35.22 -10.94
CA GLY A 128 -11.85 34.07 -11.55
C GLY A 128 -10.88 32.93 -11.85
N GLU A 129 -9.70 33.25 -12.38
CA GLU A 129 -8.61 32.28 -12.61
C GLU A 129 -8.09 31.67 -11.31
N GLU A 130 -7.88 32.50 -10.27
CA GLU A 130 -7.48 32.01 -8.94
C GLU A 130 -8.53 31.05 -8.36
N LEU A 131 -9.83 31.36 -8.49
CA LEU A 131 -10.94 30.50 -8.05
C LEU A 131 -11.06 29.20 -8.85
N TRP A 132 -10.86 29.26 -10.17
CA TRP A 132 -10.91 28.09 -11.04
C TRP A 132 -9.81 27.08 -10.70
N GLY A 133 -8.59 27.55 -10.45
CA GLY A 133 -7.49 26.69 -9.99
C GLY A 133 -7.81 25.98 -8.67
N ILE A 134 -8.57 26.62 -7.77
CA ILE A 134 -9.04 25.96 -6.52
C ILE A 134 -9.91 24.74 -6.81
N VAL A 135 -10.80 24.89 -7.78
CA VAL A 135 -11.74 23.84 -8.16
C VAL A 135 -10.99 22.68 -8.84
N GLU A 136 -10.02 22.97 -9.70
CA GLU A 136 -9.19 21.95 -10.37
C GLU A 136 -8.39 21.12 -9.37
N ASP A 137 -7.68 21.75 -8.43
CA ASP A 137 -6.90 21.04 -7.41
C ASP A 137 -7.79 20.18 -6.50
N TYR A 138 -9.01 20.64 -6.19
CA TYR A 138 -9.97 19.86 -5.41
C TYR A 138 -10.50 18.63 -6.17
N ILE A 139 -10.72 18.76 -7.48
CA ILE A 139 -11.09 17.64 -8.35
C ILE A 139 -9.95 16.61 -8.39
N GLU A 140 -8.69 17.05 -8.48
CA GLU A 140 -7.52 16.16 -8.48
C GLU A 140 -7.38 15.40 -7.15
N PHE A 141 -7.60 16.06 -6.02
CA PHE A 141 -7.64 15.43 -4.70
C PHE A 141 -8.69 14.31 -4.62
N ILE A 142 -9.91 14.56 -5.12
CA ILE A 142 -10.97 13.55 -5.15
C ILE A 142 -10.58 12.35 -6.02
N LYS A 143 -10.04 12.59 -7.22
CA LYS A 143 -9.59 11.51 -8.12
C LYS A 143 -8.54 10.62 -7.45
N THR A 144 -7.53 11.23 -6.84
CA THR A 144 -6.46 10.52 -6.12
C THR A 144 -7.03 9.65 -5.00
N THR A 145 -8.05 10.13 -4.29
CA THR A 145 -8.72 9.38 -3.22
C THR A 145 -9.47 8.15 -3.76
N PHE A 146 -10.14 8.26 -4.91
CA PHE A 146 -10.82 7.13 -5.54
C PHE A 146 -9.86 6.07 -6.08
N GLU A 147 -8.73 6.49 -6.66
CA GLU A 147 -7.68 5.56 -7.12
C GLU A 147 -7.11 4.76 -5.96
N ALA A 148 -6.81 5.43 -4.83
CA ALA A 148 -6.37 4.77 -3.60
C ALA A 148 -7.36 3.70 -3.11
N LEU A 149 -8.66 4.01 -3.10
CA LEU A 149 -9.71 3.08 -2.69
C LEU A 149 -9.75 1.84 -3.59
N LYS A 150 -9.64 2.04 -4.91
CA LYS A 150 -9.67 0.96 -5.89
C LYS A 150 -8.53 -0.05 -5.66
N THR A 151 -7.30 0.44 -5.49
CA THR A 151 -6.13 -0.42 -5.26
C THR A 151 -6.25 -1.20 -3.96
N CYS A 152 -6.80 -0.62 -2.89
CA CYS A 152 -7.03 -1.33 -1.64
C CYS A 152 -8.00 -2.52 -1.81
N VAL A 153 -9.05 -2.36 -2.61
CA VAL A 153 -10.03 -3.43 -2.89
C VAL A 153 -9.39 -4.56 -3.71
N GLU A 154 -8.58 -4.22 -4.72
CA GLU A 154 -7.89 -5.22 -5.56
C GLU A 154 -6.95 -6.12 -4.73
N LEU A 155 -6.21 -5.54 -3.77
CA LEU A 155 -5.32 -6.30 -2.87
C LEU A 155 -6.08 -7.26 -1.94
N ILE A 156 -7.26 -6.85 -1.43
CA ILE A 156 -8.09 -7.72 -0.60
C ILE A 156 -8.57 -8.94 -1.38
N VAL A 157 -8.95 -8.76 -2.65
CA VAL A 157 -9.37 -9.86 -3.53
C VAL A 157 -8.21 -10.85 -3.75
N GLN A 158 -7.01 -10.35 -4.03
CA GLN A 158 -5.81 -11.19 -4.23
C GLN A 158 -5.47 -12.03 -2.99
N MET A 159 -5.56 -11.44 -1.79
CA MET A 159 -5.36 -12.20 -0.54
C MET A 159 -6.41 -13.31 -0.37
N GLY A 160 -7.67 -13.04 -0.73
CA GLY A 160 -8.74 -14.03 -0.69
C GLY A 160 -8.50 -15.20 -1.64
N GLU A 161 -7.99 -14.92 -2.84
CA GLU A 161 -7.64 -15.96 -3.82
C GLU A 161 -6.48 -16.84 -3.33
N LEU A 162 -5.43 -16.25 -2.76
CA LEU A 162 -4.29 -16.99 -2.21
C LEU A 162 -4.68 -17.89 -1.03
N ALA A 163 -5.56 -17.43 -0.15
CA ALA A 163 -6.04 -18.22 0.99
C ALA A 163 -6.99 -19.37 0.60
N SER A 164 -7.52 -19.36 -0.63
CA SER A 164 -8.45 -20.38 -1.13
C SER A 164 -7.80 -21.53 -1.91
N ARG A 165 -6.48 -21.44 -2.16
CA ARG A 165 -5.67 -22.47 -2.82
C ARG A 165 -5.15 -23.50 -1.81
#